data_AF-A0A7K0NWL9-F1
#
_entry.id   AF-A0A7K0NWL9-F1
#
_cell.length_a   1.000
_cell.length_b   1.000
_cell.length_c   1.000
_cell.angle_alpha   90.00
_cell.angle_beta   90.00
_cell.angle_gamma   90.00
#
_symmetry.space_group_name_H-M   'P 1'
#
loop_
_entity.id
_entity.type
_entity.pdbx_description
1 polymer ?
#
loop_
_entity_poly.entity_id
_entity_poly.type
_entity_poly.pdbx_seq_one_letter_code
_entity_poly.pdbx_strand_id
1 'polypeptide(L)'
;MSDVAGQAVAFHIGPKGRSVLPVAIRRAAGFVEGTEVVAVVLGEGRVLLETVDAVRQRVWAGAPDPAAADDSTTDVRRMREDDVAVSDAAAVRRSASPESGGSDDRGAALLARLGL
;
A
#
# COMPACT_ATOMS: atom_id res chain seq x y z
N MET A 1 5.23 -4.37 23.22
CA MET A 1 4.07 -5.27 23.42
C MET A 1 3.42 -4.86 24.73
N SER A 2 2.40 -4.01 24.65
CA SER A 2 1.72 -3.49 25.84
C SER A 2 1.10 -4.63 26.63
N ASP A 3 1.30 -4.59 27.94
CA ASP A 3 0.78 -5.53 28.92
C ASP A 3 -0.75 -5.46 28.90
N VAL A 4 -1.40 -6.41 28.22
CA VAL A 4 -2.85 -6.58 28.30
C VAL A 4 -3.10 -7.39 29.57
N ALA A 5 -3.40 -6.69 30.66
CA ALA A 5 -4.01 -7.30 31.84
C ALA A 5 -5.37 -7.88 31.44
N GLY A 6 -5.35 -9.08 30.88
CA GLY A 6 -6.50 -9.74 30.29
C GLY A 6 -7.28 -10.53 31.34
N GLN A 7 -8.61 -10.40 31.33
CA GLN A 7 -9.45 -11.39 31.99
C GLN A 7 -9.35 -12.71 31.23
N ALA A 8 -9.03 -13.79 31.95
CA ALA A 8 -9.01 -15.14 31.41
C ALA A 8 -10.02 -16.02 32.16
N VAL A 9 -10.83 -16.76 31.41
CA VAL A 9 -11.79 -17.72 31.96
C VAL A 9 -11.73 -18.97 31.08
N ALA A 10 -11.57 -20.14 31.70
CA ALA A 10 -11.66 -21.42 30.99
C ALA A 10 -13.12 -21.75 30.66
N PHE A 11 -13.38 -22.18 29.43
CA PHE A 11 -14.67 -22.69 28.99
C PHE A 11 -14.46 -23.77 27.93
N HIS A 12 -15.49 -24.57 27.67
CA HIS A 12 -15.41 -25.68 26.74
C HIS A 12 -16.03 -25.30 25.39
N ILE A 13 -15.45 -25.84 24.32
CA ILE A 13 -16.08 -25.84 23.00
C ILE A 13 -17.10 -26.98 22.98
N GLY A 14 -18.37 -26.61 22.84
CA GLY A 14 -19.48 -27.54 22.77
C GLY A 14 -19.68 -28.14 21.37
N PRO A 15 -20.79 -28.86 21.18
CA PRO A 15 -21.12 -29.48 19.90
C PRO A 15 -21.12 -28.48 18.75
N LYS A 16 -20.67 -28.93 17.56
CA LYS A 16 -20.59 -28.11 16.34
C LYS A 16 -19.68 -26.88 16.47
N GLY A 17 -18.68 -26.93 17.34
CA GLY A 17 -17.70 -25.84 17.53
C GLY A 17 -18.26 -24.61 18.25
N ARG A 18 -19.46 -24.70 18.83
CA ARG A 18 -20.10 -23.56 19.50
C ARG A 18 -19.62 -23.47 20.94
N SER A 19 -19.29 -22.27 21.39
CA SER A 19 -18.99 -22.00 22.79
C SER A 19 -19.76 -20.79 23.28
N VAL A 20 -20.08 -20.79 24.57
CA VAL A 20 -20.70 -19.65 25.22
C VAL A 20 -19.58 -18.79 25.78
N LEU A 21 -19.44 -17.57 25.26
CA LEU A 21 -18.48 -16.63 25.79
C LEU A 21 -18.93 -16.18 27.20
N PRO A 22 -18.11 -16.41 28.25
CA PRO A 22 -18.49 -16.03 29.61
C PRO A 22 -18.81 -14.54 29.73
N VAL A 23 -19.78 -14.19 30.58
CA VAL A 23 -20.28 -12.81 30.71
C VAL A 23 -19.18 -11.82 31.05
N ALA A 24 -18.21 -12.22 31.88
CA ALA A 24 -17.06 -11.38 32.23
C ALA A 24 -16.24 -10.99 30.99
N ILE A 25 -15.85 -11.98 30.18
CA ILE A 25 -15.11 -11.77 28.93
C ILE A 25 -15.92 -10.93 27.94
N ARG A 26 -17.21 -11.24 27.79
CA ARG A 26 -18.12 -10.50 26.89
C ARG A 26 -18.20 -9.02 27.26
N ARG A 27 -18.34 -8.70 28.56
CA ARG A 27 -18.40 -7.32 29.07
C ARG A 27 -17.05 -6.61 28.95
N ALA A 28 -15.95 -7.27 29.31
CA ALA A 28 -14.61 -6.69 29.20
C ALA A 28 -14.23 -6.38 27.75
N ALA A 29 -14.66 -7.22 26.80
CA ALA A 29 -14.46 -7.00 25.37
C ALA A 29 -15.49 -6.05 24.72
N GLY A 30 -16.48 -5.54 25.48
CA GLY A 30 -17.52 -4.65 24.96
C GLY A 30 -18.49 -5.31 23.97
N PHE A 31 -18.59 -6.64 23.97
CA PHE A 31 -19.50 -7.36 23.09
C PHE A 31 -20.93 -7.32 23.65
N VAL A 32 -21.91 -7.07 22.79
CA VAL A 32 -23.34 -7.14 23.10
C VAL A 32 -24.03 -8.19 22.24
N GLU A 33 -25.29 -8.50 22.55
CA GLU A 33 -26.07 -9.37 21.68
C GLU A 33 -26.22 -8.75 20.29
N GLY A 34 -26.02 -9.56 19.24
CA GLY A 34 -26.02 -9.08 17.86
C GLY A 34 -24.71 -8.43 17.42
N THR A 35 -23.69 -8.30 18.28
CA THR A 35 -22.36 -7.83 17.85
C THR A 35 -21.76 -8.82 16.86
N GLU A 36 -21.42 -8.31 15.68
CA GLU A 36 -20.61 -9.05 14.70
C GLU A 36 -19.14 -9.08 15.15
N VAL A 37 -18.57 -10.29 15.16
CA VAL A 37 -17.18 -10.53 15.58
C VAL A 37 -16.42 -11.29 14.51
N VAL A 38 -15.14 -10.99 14.39
CA VAL A 38 -14.19 -11.64 13.50
C VAL A 38 -13.27 -12.50 14.34
N ALA A 39 -13.12 -13.77 13.95
CA ALA A 39 -12.15 -14.68 14.53
C ALA A 39 -10.91 -14.77 13.65
N VAL A 40 -9.74 -14.47 14.21
CA VAL A 40 -8.45 -14.52 13.52
C VAL A 40 -7.56 -15.57 14.19
N VAL A 41 -7.00 -16.48 13.40
CA VAL A 41 -6.04 -17.48 13.90
C VAL A 41 -4.65 -16.84 13.96
N LEU A 42 -4.04 -16.84 15.14
CA LEU A 42 -2.68 -16.29 15.38
C LEU A 42 -1.59 -17.37 15.47
N GLY A 43 -1.98 -18.64 15.35
CA GLY A 43 -1.12 -19.80 15.48
C GLY A 43 -1.85 -20.96 16.16
N GLU A 44 -1.16 -22.07 16.37
CA GLU A 44 -1.73 -23.25 17.01
C GLU A 44 -2.30 -22.90 18.40
N GLY A 45 -3.56 -23.28 18.63
CA GLY A 45 -4.28 -23.03 19.89
C GLY A 45 -4.61 -21.57 20.19
N ARG A 46 -4.29 -20.62 19.30
CA ARG A 46 -4.48 -19.18 19.55
C ARG A 46 -5.43 -18.55 18.54
N VAL A 47 -6.56 -18.10 19.04
CA VAL A 47 -7.56 -17.33 18.28
C VAL A 47 -7.76 -15.98 18.95
N LEU A 48 -7.79 -14.94 18.13
CA LEU A 48 -8.17 -13.60 18.52
C LEU A 48 -9.61 -13.34 18.05
N LEU A 49 -10.45 -12.84 18.95
CA LEU A 49 -11.81 -12.41 18.65
C LEU A 49 -11.87 -10.88 18.76
N GLU A 50 -12.26 -10.22 17.69
CA GLU A 50 -12.32 -8.76 17.60
C GLU A 50 -13.66 -8.32 16.99
N THR A 51 -14.10 -7.10 17.29
CA THR A 51 -15.16 -6.46 16.50
C THR A 51 -14.61 -6.03 15.14
N VAL A 52 -15.49 -5.85 14.17
CA VAL A 52 -15.10 -5.33 12.84
C VAL A 52 -14.38 -3.98 12.95
N ASP A 53 -14.83 -3.10 13.85
CA ASP A 53 -14.19 -1.79 14.06
C ASP A 53 -12.79 -1.91 14.68
N ALA A 54 -12.59 -2.84 15.64
CA ALA A 54 -11.28 -3.11 16.21
C ALA A 54 -10.30 -3.65 15.16
N VAL A 55 -10.77 -4.54 14.27
CA VAL A 55 -9.97 -5.01 13.13
C VAL A 55 -9.57 -3.84 12.23
N ARG A 56 -10.50 -2.95 11.89
CA ARG A 56 -10.20 -1.76 11.08
C ARG A 56 -9.14 -0.89 11.73
N GLN A 57 -9.30 -0.57 13.02
CA GLN A 57 -8.34 0.24 13.77
C GLN A 57 -6.95 -0.41 13.80
N ARG A 58 -6.88 -1.73 14.05
CA ARG A 58 -5.61 -2.46 14.06
C ARG A 58 -4.92 -2.47 12.71
N VAL A 59 -5.68 -2.68 11.63
CA VAL A 59 -5.15 -2.63 10.25
C VAL A 59 -4.61 -1.23 9.93
N TRP A 60 -5.37 -0.18 10.27
CA TRP A 60 -4.93 1.21 10.09
C TRP A 60 -3.71 1.56 10.93
N ALA A 61 -3.64 1.11 12.18
CA ALA A 61 -2.49 1.33 13.06
C ALA A 61 -1.22 0.61 12.57
N GLY A 62 -1.37 -0.47 11.80
CA GLY A 62 -0.26 -1.18 11.15
C GLY A 62 0.12 -0.61 9.80
N ALA A 63 -0.61 0.37 9.27
CA ALA A 63 -0.24 1.02 8.03
C ALA A 63 1.08 1.80 8.20
N PRO A 64 1.97 1.81 7.20
CA PRO A 64 3.15 2.66 7.22
C PRO A 64 2.76 4.10 7.48
N ASP A 65 3.53 4.81 8.31
CA ASP A 65 3.30 6.22 8.57
C ASP A 65 3.41 6.98 7.24
N PRO A 66 2.35 7.69 6.78
CA PRO A 66 2.42 8.48 5.57
C PRO A 66 3.47 9.60 5.63
N ALA A 67 3.92 10.00 6.84
CA ALA A 67 5.02 10.94 7.02
C ALA A 67 6.41 10.28 6.97
N ALA A 68 6.50 8.95 7.07
CA ALA A 68 7.73 8.17 6.90
C ALA A 68 7.86 7.58 5.49
N ALA A 69 6.80 7.65 4.68
CA ALA A 69 6.90 7.44 3.25
C ALA A 69 7.69 8.63 2.66
N ASP A 70 8.72 8.33 1.86
CA ASP A 70 9.50 9.34 1.14
C ASP A 70 8.59 10.44 0.60
N ASP A 71 9.04 11.69 0.72
CA ASP A 71 8.29 12.86 0.27
C ASP A 71 8.03 12.76 -1.23
N SER A 72 6.89 12.16 -1.57
CA SER A 72 6.43 11.95 -2.94
C SER A 72 6.38 13.26 -3.74
N THR A 73 6.23 14.41 -3.06
CA THR A 73 6.27 15.70 -3.73
C THR A 73 7.69 16.12 -4.11
N THR A 74 8.68 15.78 -3.29
CA THR A 74 10.10 15.95 -3.60
C THR A 74 10.53 15.01 -4.72
N ASP A 75 10.09 13.75 -4.72
CA ASP A 75 10.38 12.81 -5.80
C ASP A 75 9.80 13.25 -7.14
N VAL A 76 8.54 13.70 -7.15
CA VAL A 76 7.90 14.23 -8.36
C VAL A 76 8.59 15.49 -8.86
N ARG A 77 9.03 16.38 -7.95
CA ARG A 77 9.77 17.59 -8.33
C ARG A 77 11.11 17.22 -8.98
N ARG A 78 11.85 16.28 -8.38
CA ARG A 78 13.12 15.79 -8.93
C ARG A 78 12.95 15.18 -10.32
N MET A 79 11.93 14.33 -10.52
CA MET A 79 11.64 13.77 -11.85
C MET A 79 11.37 14.85 -12.90
N ARG A 80 10.62 15.91 -12.53
CA ARG A 80 10.38 17.03 -13.46
C ARG A 80 11.64 17.82 -13.78
N GLU A 81 12.51 18.02 -12.80
CA GLU A 81 13.79 18.71 -13.00
C GLU A 81 14.71 17.91 -13.93
N ASP A 82 14.77 16.60 -13.76
CA ASP A 82 15.51 15.69 -14.64
C ASP A 82 14.97 15.73 -16.09
N ASP A 83 13.64 15.70 -16.25
CA ASP A 83 13.00 15.79 -17.57
C ASP A 83 13.31 17.12 -18.28
N VAL A 84 13.27 18.23 -17.54
CA VAL A 84 13.61 19.55 -18.08
C VAL A 84 15.07 19.59 -18.50
N ALA A 85 15.99 19.08 -17.68
CA ALA A 85 17.41 19.05 -18.01
C ALA A 85 17.71 18.23 -19.28
N VAL A 86 17.04 17.08 -19.45
CA VAL A 86 17.15 16.27 -20.66
C VAL A 86 16.60 17.01 -21.89
N SER A 87 15.45 17.66 -21.74
CA SER A 87 14.83 18.45 -22.81
C SER A 87 15.72 19.62 -23.24
N ASP A 88 16.27 20.37 -22.28
CA ASP A 88 17.15 21.51 -22.54
C ASP A 88 18.45 21.06 -23.21
N ALA A 89 19.07 19.97 -22.73
CA ALA A 89 20.25 19.39 -23.37
C ALA A 89 19.98 18.89 -24.79
N ALA A 90 18.77 18.37 -25.06
CA ALA A 90 18.34 18.01 -26.41
C ALA A 90 18.11 19.24 -27.29
N ALA A 91 17.52 20.31 -26.75
CA ALA A 91 17.30 21.57 -27.45
C ALA A 91 18.62 22.24 -27.83
N VAL A 92 19.58 22.33 -26.90
CA VAL A 92 20.93 22.87 -27.14
C VAL A 92 21.66 22.09 -28.21
N ARG A 93 21.61 20.75 -28.18
CA ARG A 93 22.21 19.91 -29.24
C ARG A 93 21.59 20.17 -30.61
N ARG A 94 20.28 20.40 -30.66
CA ARG A 94 19.55 20.69 -31.89
C ARG A 94 19.89 22.08 -32.44
N SER A 95 20.05 23.09 -31.57
CA SER A 95 20.45 24.44 -31.99
C SER A 95 21.94 24.57 -32.32
N ALA A 96 22.80 23.74 -31.72
CA ALA A 96 24.24 23.74 -31.96
C ALA A 96 24.65 22.91 -33.19
N SER A 97 23.76 22.08 -33.73
CA SER A 97 23.97 21.40 -35.02
C SER A 97 23.55 22.34 -36.16
N PRO A 98 24.47 22.82 -37.02
CA PRO A 98 24.13 23.76 -38.09
C PRO A 98 23.43 23.10 -39.30
N GLU A 99 23.09 21.81 -39.24
CA GLU A 99 22.63 21.07 -40.42
C GLU A 99 21.13 20.76 -40.38
N SER A 100 20.32 21.79 -40.57
CA SER A 100 18.97 21.62 -41.12
C SER A 100 18.97 21.31 -42.63
N GLY A 101 20.16 21.30 -43.28
CA GLY A 101 20.30 20.97 -44.71
C GLY A 101 20.50 19.48 -45.04
N GLY A 102 20.84 18.62 -44.06
CA GLY A 102 21.13 17.19 -44.30
C GLY A 102 20.04 16.22 -43.81
N SER A 103 19.01 16.72 -43.12
CA SER A 103 17.90 15.91 -42.61
C SER A 103 16.98 15.43 -43.73
N ASP A 104 16.75 16.27 -44.73
CA ASP A 104 15.90 15.94 -45.87
C ASP A 104 16.58 14.90 -46.79
N ASP A 105 17.89 15.02 -47.02
CA ASP A 105 18.65 14.03 -47.81
C ASP A 105 18.78 12.68 -47.11
N ARG A 106 18.96 12.66 -45.78
CA ARG A 106 18.92 11.41 -45.00
C ARG A 106 17.52 10.80 -44.96
N GLY A 107 16.49 11.64 -44.87
CA GLY A 107 15.09 11.21 -44.93
C GLY A 107 14.76 10.58 -46.27
N ALA A 108 15.13 11.24 -47.37
CA ALA A 108 14.95 10.76 -48.74
C ALA A 108 15.73 9.47 -48.99
N ALA A 109 16.97 9.35 -48.51
CA ALA A 109 17.76 8.14 -48.61
C ALA A 109 17.15 6.96 -47.81
N LEU A 110 16.53 7.23 -46.66
CA LEU A 110 15.88 6.21 -45.86
C LEU A 110 14.59 5.70 -46.54
N LEU A 111 13.80 6.62 -47.10
CA LEU A 111 12.58 6.31 -47.85
C LEU A 111 12.89 5.47 -49.09
N ALA A 112 13.88 5.91 -49.89
CA ALA A 112 14.35 5.15 -51.05
C ALA A 112 14.84 3.74 -50.69
N ARG A 113 15.49 3.56 -49.54
CA ARG A 113 15.93 2.25 -49.05
C ARG A 113 14.79 1.36 -48.55
N LEU A 114 13.67 1.96 -48.16
CA LEU A 114 12.45 1.27 -47.76
C LEU A 114 11.47 1.05 -48.93
N GLY A 115 11.78 1.58 -50.12
CA GLY A 115 10.96 1.45 -51.32
C GLY A 115 9.68 2.30 -51.30
N LEU A 116 9.67 3.37 -50.50
CA LEU A 116 8.62 4.40 -50.42
C LEU A 116 9.12 5.68 -51.12
#